data_AF-A0A2N6B2S9-F1
#
_entry.id   AF-A0A2N6B2S9-F1
#
_cell.length_a   1.000
_cell.length_b   1.000
_cell.length_c   1.000
_cell.angle_alpha   90.00
_cell.angle_beta   90.00
_cell.angle_gamma   90.00
#
_symmetry.space_group_name_H-M   'P 1'
#
loop_
_entity.id
_entity.type
_entity.pdbx_description
1 polymer ?
#
loop_
_entity_poly.entity_id
_entity_poly.type
_entity_poly.pdbx_seq_one_letter_code
_entity_poly.pdbx_strand_id
1 'polypeptide(L)'
;MSSLESVSPDSPEKPVLPAKKIGLAALIALVSAILMVASESVATAAAISWAVTGVFHLGAMVTISLYGVMLVLAALATIKFAMVAWASERAS
;
A
#
# COMPACT_ATOMS: atom_id res chain seq x y z
N MET A 1 9.71 -54.41 -22.81
CA MET A 1 8.58 -53.60 -23.31
C MET A 1 8.12 -52.74 -22.14
N SER A 2 8.73 -51.55 -21.96
CA SER A 2 8.38 -50.62 -20.88
C SER A 2 7.38 -49.59 -21.38
N SER A 3 6.39 -49.34 -20.53
CA SER A 3 5.24 -48.47 -20.72
C SER A 3 5.65 -47.07 -21.20
N LEU A 4 5.07 -46.65 -22.33
CA LEU A 4 5.02 -45.24 -22.70
C LEU A 4 3.93 -44.61 -21.83
N GLU A 5 4.35 -44.02 -20.71
CA GLU A 5 3.49 -43.22 -19.86
C GLU A 5 3.00 -42.02 -20.67
N SER A 6 1.70 -42.03 -20.97
CA SER A 6 1.03 -41.04 -21.81
C SER A 6 0.99 -39.70 -21.09
N VAL A 7 1.91 -38.80 -21.42
CA VAL A 7 1.78 -37.37 -21.11
C VAL A 7 0.59 -36.83 -21.91
N SER A 8 -0.49 -36.53 -21.20
CA SER A 8 -1.69 -35.90 -21.75
C SER A 8 -1.38 -34.46 -22.19
N PRO A 9 -1.64 -34.07 -23.44
CA PRO A 9 -1.29 -32.74 -23.98
C PRO A 9 -2.19 -31.58 -23.51
N ASP A 10 -3.19 -31.84 -22.65
CA ASP A 10 -4.22 -30.85 -22.30
C ASP A 10 -4.09 -30.23 -20.90
N SER A 11 -2.95 -30.37 -20.23
CA SER A 11 -2.75 -29.67 -18.96
C SER A 11 -2.12 -28.31 -19.23
N PRO A 12 -2.83 -27.17 -19.05
CA PRO A 12 -2.18 -25.88 -19.04
C PRO A 12 -1.29 -25.86 -17.79
N GLU A 13 -0.03 -26.24 -17.95
CA GLU A 13 1.02 -25.95 -16.97
C GLU A 13 1.00 -24.44 -16.77
N LYS A 14 0.29 -24.00 -15.73
CA LYS A 14 0.43 -22.64 -15.23
C LYS A 14 1.92 -22.47 -14.96
N PRO A 15 2.59 -21.49 -15.58
CA PRO A 15 3.99 -21.23 -15.26
C PRO A 15 4.05 -20.98 -13.76
N VAL A 16 4.61 -21.93 -13.01
CA VAL A 16 4.87 -21.75 -11.59
C VAL A 16 6.07 -20.82 -11.55
N LEU A 17 5.80 -19.52 -11.61
CA LEU A 17 6.82 -18.49 -11.47
C LEU A 17 7.55 -18.75 -10.15
N PRO A 18 8.89 -18.86 -10.14
CA PRO A 18 9.63 -19.07 -8.91
C PRO A 18 9.34 -17.90 -7.99
N ALA A 19 8.88 -18.20 -6.77
CA ALA A 19 8.67 -17.19 -5.74
C ALA A 19 10.03 -16.56 -5.40
N LYS A 20 10.32 -15.40 -5.97
CA LYS A 20 11.55 -14.66 -5.73
C LYS A 20 11.56 -14.22 -4.26
N LYS A 21 12.64 -14.54 -3.55
CA LYS A 21 12.80 -14.13 -2.16
C LYS A 21 13.20 -12.66 -2.14
N ILE A 22 12.36 -11.82 -1.54
CA ILE A 22 12.65 -10.40 -1.30
C ILE A 22 13.84 -10.33 -0.33
N GLY A 23 14.91 -9.64 -0.73
CA GLY A 23 16.08 -9.44 0.10
C GLY A 23 15.81 -8.49 1.27
N LEU A 24 16.55 -8.61 2.37
CA LEU A 24 16.38 -7.77 3.56
C LEU A 24 16.48 -6.26 3.24
N ALA A 25 17.40 -5.87 2.37
CA ALA A 25 17.55 -4.47 1.95
C ALA A 25 16.31 -3.93 1.21
N ALA A 26 15.69 -4.74 0.35
CA ALA A 26 14.45 -4.37 -0.35
C ALA A 26 13.29 -4.23 0.63
N LEU A 27 13.18 -5.14 1.61
CA LEU A 27 12.18 -5.02 2.68
C LEU A 27 12.35 -3.73 3.50
N ILE A 28 13.59 -3.38 3.87
CA ILE A 28 13.89 -2.15 4.60
C ILE A 28 13.51 -0.92 3.77
N ALA A 29 13.89 -0.88 2.49
CA ALA A 29 13.55 0.20 1.58
C ALA A 29 12.02 0.37 1.45
N LEU A 30 11.29 -0.74 1.28
CA LEU A 30 9.85 -0.76 1.18
C LEU A 30 9.16 -0.20 2.43
N VAL A 31 9.55 -0.69 3.61
CA VAL A 31 9.00 -0.21 4.88
C VAL A 31 9.30 1.27 5.08
N SER A 32 10.52 1.70 4.74
CA SER A 32 10.94 3.11 4.86
C SER A 32 10.10 4.02 3.96
N ALA A 33 9.84 3.61 2.72
CA ALA A 33 9.00 4.36 1.79
C ALA A 33 7.55 4.46 2.31
N ILE A 34 6.98 3.38 2.84
CA ILE A 34 5.64 3.39 3.41
C ILE A 34 5.56 4.34 4.60
N LEU A 35 6.55 4.32 5.49
CA LEU A 35 6.60 5.21 6.67
C LEU A 35 6.73 6.68 6.28
N MET A 36 7.54 6.98 5.26
CA MET A 36 7.67 8.33 4.73
C MET A 36 6.33 8.84 4.20
N VAL A 37 5.67 8.08 3.33
CA VAL A 37 4.36 8.44 2.77
C VAL A 37 3.30 8.58 3.86
N ALA A 38 3.29 7.69 4.85
CA ALA A 38 2.38 7.77 5.98
C ALA A 38 2.56 9.09 6.75
N SER A 39 3.81 9.45 7.04
CA SER A 39 4.15 10.66 7.79
C SER A 39 3.75 11.92 7.03
N GLU A 40 4.05 12.00 5.74
CA GLU A 40 3.65 13.13 4.88
C GLU A 40 2.13 13.25 4.77
N SER A 41 1.42 12.12 4.63
CA SER A 41 -0.04 12.10 4.52
C SER A 41 -0.71 12.60 5.80
N VAL A 42 -0.21 12.19 6.97
CA VAL A 42 -0.73 12.65 8.27
C VAL A 42 -0.42 14.13 8.50
N ALA A 43 0.80 14.58 8.19
CA ALA A 43 1.16 15.99 8.30
C ALA A 43 0.28 16.87 7.40
N THR A 44 0.01 16.41 6.17
CA THR A 44 -0.88 17.08 5.22
C THR A 44 -2.32 17.13 5.75
N ALA A 45 -2.84 16.03 6.29
CA ALA A 45 -4.17 15.98 6.91
C ALA A 45 -4.31 16.99 8.06
N ALA A 46 -3.28 17.11 8.91
CA ALA A 46 -3.24 18.08 9.99
C ALA A 46 -3.22 19.52 9.48
N ALA A 47 -2.34 19.82 8.51
CA ALA A 47 -2.22 21.15 7.92
C ALA A 47 -3.52 21.61 7.26
N ILE A 48 -4.17 20.74 6.46
CA ILE A 48 -5.46 21.04 5.82
C ILE A 48 -6.54 21.29 6.88
N SER A 49 -6.64 20.42 7.87
CA SER A 49 -7.67 20.55 8.91
C SER A 49 -7.52 21.84 9.70
N TRP A 50 -6.28 22.22 10.03
CA TRP A 50 -5.96 23.48 10.69
C TRP A 50 -6.30 24.69 9.81
N ALA A 51 -5.87 24.68 8.55
CA ALA A 51 -6.13 25.77 7.61
C ALA A 51 -7.63 25.99 7.38
N VAL A 52 -8.39 24.92 7.12
CA VAL A 52 -9.85 25.00 6.91
C VAL A 52 -10.56 25.48 8.18
N THR A 53 -10.17 24.94 9.34
CA THR A 53 -10.74 25.38 10.64
C THR A 53 -10.48 26.86 10.89
N GLY A 54 -9.26 27.33 10.66
CA GLY A 54 -8.88 28.73 10.86
C GLY A 54 -9.62 29.66 9.91
N VAL A 55 -9.72 29.32 8.63
CA VAL A 55 -10.40 30.15 7.61
C VAL A 55 -11.89 30.26 7.90
N PHE A 56 -12.56 29.15 8.22
CA PHE A 56 -14.00 29.11 8.41
C PHE A 56 -14.45 29.32 9.86
N HIS A 57 -13.51 29.58 10.79
CA HIS A 57 -13.79 29.73 12.22
C HIS A 57 -14.66 28.59 12.77
N LEU A 58 -14.33 27.36 12.37
CA LEU A 58 -15.13 26.18 12.71
C LEU A 58 -15.07 25.91 14.21
N GLY A 59 -16.20 25.53 14.79
CA GLY A 59 -16.26 25.09 16.19
C GLY A 59 -15.56 23.76 16.41
N ALA A 60 -15.12 23.50 17.64
CA ALA A 60 -14.28 22.37 18.01
C ALA A 60 -14.78 21.00 17.52
N MET A 61 -16.09 20.74 17.57
CA MET A 61 -16.65 19.46 17.11
C MET A 61 -16.46 19.26 15.60
N VAL A 62 -16.67 20.30 14.80
CA VAL A 62 -16.48 20.23 13.35
C VAL A 62 -15.00 20.09 13.00
N THR A 63 -14.11 20.77 13.73
CA THR A 63 -12.66 20.61 13.60
C THR A 63 -12.21 19.18 13.85
N ILE A 64 -12.69 18.56 14.93
CA ILE A 64 -12.36 17.17 15.28
C ILE A 64 -12.88 16.22 14.21
N SER A 65 -14.12 16.40 13.75
CA SER A 65 -14.67 15.59 12.66
C SER A 65 -13.87 15.74 11.37
N LEU A 66 -13.48 16.96 11.00
CA LEU A 66 -12.67 17.21 9.81
C LEU A 66 -11.31 16.54 9.91
N TYR A 67 -10.64 16.67 11.06
CA TYR A 67 -9.36 16.01 11.30
C TYR A 67 -9.48 14.48 11.24
N GLY A 68 -10.53 13.92 11.85
CA GLY A 68 -10.83 12.48 11.78
C GLY A 68 -11.03 12.00 10.34
N VAL A 69 -11.80 12.73 9.53
CA VAL A 69 -12.01 12.42 8.11
C VAL A 69 -10.69 12.48 7.33
N MET A 70 -9.89 13.52 7.54
CA MET A 70 -8.61 13.68 6.85
C MET A 70 -7.61 12.60 7.24
N LEU A 71 -7.59 12.16 8.51
CA LEU A 71 -6.78 11.02 8.95
C LEU A 71 -7.21 9.70 8.31
N VAL A 72 -8.51 9.45 8.17
CA VAL A 72 -9.01 8.25 7.47
C VAL A 72 -8.58 8.28 6.01
N LEU A 73 -8.65 9.44 5.34
CA LEU A 73 -8.16 9.59 3.96
C LEU A 73 -6.65 9.36 3.85
N ALA A 74 -5.86 9.91 4.78
CA ALA A 74 -4.41 9.68 4.84
C ALA A 74 -4.07 8.19 5.03
N ALA A 75 -4.79 7.49 5.91
CA ALA A 75 -4.62 6.06 6.11
C ALA A 75 -4.96 5.25 4.85
N LEU A 76 -6.07 5.57 4.18
CA LEU A 76 -6.45 4.91 2.93
C LEU A 76 -5.42 5.14 1.82
N ALA A 77 -4.92 6.36 1.67
CA ALA A 77 -3.86 6.68 0.71
C ALA A 77 -2.57 5.88 1.00
N THR A 78 -2.18 5.80 2.27
CA THR A 78 -1.01 5.03 2.71
C THR A 78 -1.18 3.54 2.42
N ILE A 79 -2.36 2.98 2.71
CA ILE A 79 -2.67 1.56 2.42
C ILE A 79 -2.61 1.30 0.92
N LYS A 80 -3.17 2.20 0.09
CA LYS A 80 -3.11 2.08 -1.37
C LYS A 80 -1.67 2.11 -1.87
N PHE A 81 -0.85 3.04 -1.36
CA PHE A 81 0.57 3.09 -1.68
C PHE A 81 1.30 1.80 -1.26
N ALA A 82 1.09 1.32 -0.04
CA ALA A 82 1.70 0.09 0.47
C ALA A 82 1.34 -1.14 -0.39
N MET A 83 0.08 -1.26 -0.84
CA MET A 83 -0.34 -2.33 -1.74
C MET A 83 0.37 -2.27 -3.09
N VAL A 84 0.52 -1.07 -3.67
CA VAL A 84 1.22 -0.89 -4.96
C VAL A 84 2.71 -1.19 -4.79
N ALA A 85 3.34 -0.67 -3.74
CA ALA A 85 4.77 -0.89 -3.47
C ALA A 85 5.07 -2.37 -3.18
N TRP A 86 4.17 -3.08 -2.50
CA TRP A 86 4.27 -4.52 -2.30
C TRP A 86 4.09 -5.32 -3.59
N ALA A 87 3.18 -4.88 -4.47
CA ALA A 87 2.98 -5.52 -5.77
C ALA A 87 4.20 -5.34 -6.69
N SER A 88 4.85 -4.17 -6.68
CA SER A 88 6.06 -3.94 -7.49
C SER A 88 7.24 -4.81 -7.03
N GLU A 89 7.39 -5.06 -5.73
CA GLU A 89 8.43 -5.96 -5.20
C GLU A 89 8.22 -7.42 -5.62
N ARG A 90 6.97 -7.84 -5.87
CA ARG A 90 6.68 -9.20 -6.40
C ARG A 90 6.86 -9.32 -7.91
N ALA A 91 6.77 -8.22 -8.64
CA ALA A 91 6.90 -8.18 -10.09
C ALA A 91 8.37 -8.07 -10.57
N SER A 92 9.26 -7.66 -9.67
CA SER A 92 10.69 -7.41 -9.94
C SER A 92 11.54 -8.64 -9.71
#